data_AF-A0A086JCA2-F1
#
_entry.id   AF-A0A086JCA2-F1
#
_cell.length_a   1.000
_cell.length_b   1.000
_cell.length_c   1.000
_cell.angle_alpha   90.00
_cell.angle_beta   90.00
_cell.angle_gamma   90.00
#
_symmetry.space_group_name_H-M   'P 1'
#
loop_
_entity.id
_entity.type
_entity.pdbx_description
1 polymer ?
#
loop_
_entity_poly.entity_id
_entity_poly.type
_entity_poly.pdbx_seq_one_letter_code
_entity_poly.pdbx_strand_id
1 'polypeptide(L)' 'TDSLFDYLEKYNLELESHFTSLLGKHTRKPWSRFVNSENQHLACADAIDLIDKMLIYDHCQRILPKEAMNHPYFRPVL' A
#
# COMPACT_ATOMS: atom_id res chain seq x y z
N THR A 1 -1.08 -11.21 -4.03
CA THR A 1 -2.15 -11.08 -5.03
C THR A 1 -3.48 -11.43 -4.41
N ASP A 2 -3.51 -12.14 -3.30
CA ASP A 2 -4.73 -12.45 -2.52
C ASP A 2 -5.57 -11.18 -2.26
N SER A 3 -4.97 -10.13 -1.70
CA SER A 3 -5.64 -8.84 -1.46
C SER A 3 -6.20 -8.13 -2.71
N LEU A 4 -5.69 -8.44 -3.92
CA LEU A 4 -6.26 -7.94 -5.17
C LEU A 4 -7.53 -8.72 -5.52
N PHE A 5 -7.52 -10.04 -5.38
CA PHE A 5 -8.70 -10.88 -5.65
C PHE A 5 -9.81 -10.63 -4.62
N ASP A 6 -9.47 -10.43 -3.34
CA ASP A 6 -10.43 -10.01 -2.31
C ASP A 6 -11.12 -8.69 -2.69
N TYR A 7 -10.37 -7.75 -3.26
CA TYR A 7 -10.91 -6.49 -3.76
C TYR A 7 -11.83 -6.69 -4.98
N LEU A 8 -11.41 -7.48 -5.96
CA LEU A 8 -12.24 -7.77 -7.14
C LEU A 8 -13.56 -8.44 -6.75
N GLU A 9 -13.51 -9.42 -5.84
CA GLU A 9 -14.71 -10.11 -5.33
C GLU A 9 -15.63 -9.15 -4.58
N LYS A 10 -15.09 -8.34 -3.66
CA LYS A 10 -15.87 -7.39 -2.85
C LYS A 10 -16.69 -6.42 -3.71
N TYR A 11 -16.15 -5.98 -4.84
CA TYR A 11 -16.79 -5.01 -5.73
C TYR A 11 -17.41 -5.64 -6.98
N ASN A 12 -17.44 -6.98 -7.06
CA ASN A 12 -17.92 -7.75 -8.22
C ASN A 12 -17.31 -7.26 -9.54
N LEU A 13 -15.99 -7.11 -9.55
CA LEU A 13 -15.21 -6.64 -10.70
C LEU A 13 -14.58 -7.82 -11.42
N GLU A 14 -14.65 -7.80 -12.75
CA GLU A 14 -13.97 -8.77 -13.59
C GLU A 14 -12.63 -8.21 -14.08
N LEU A 15 -11.57 -9.00 -13.91
CA LEU A 15 -10.27 -8.69 -14.45
C LEU A 15 -10.18 -9.18 -15.89
N GLU A 16 -9.79 -8.33 -16.83
CA GLU A 16 -9.63 -8.74 -18.22
C GLU A 16 -8.66 -9.93 -18.37
N SER A 17 -8.95 -10.81 -19.32
CA SER A 17 -8.23 -12.07 -19.53
C SER A 17 -6.73 -11.86 -19.80
N HIS A 18 -6.38 -10.77 -20.47
CA HIS A 18 -4.99 -10.41 -20.75
C HIS A 18 -4.19 -10.04 -19.48
N PHE A 19 -4.84 -9.45 -18.47
CA PHE A 19 -4.20 -9.19 -17.18
C PHE A 19 -4.08 -10.45 -16.35
N THR A 20 -5.06 -11.34 -16.41
CA THR A 20 -5.04 -12.61 -15.68
C THR A 20 -3.87 -13.49 -16.09
N SER A 21 -3.49 -13.50 -17.37
CA SER A 21 -2.32 -14.26 -17.85
C SER A 21 -0.98 -13.63 -17.44
N LEU A 22 -0.94 -12.32 -17.25
CA LEU A 22 0.24 -11.58 -16.77
C LEU A 22 0.38 -11.62 -15.24
N LEU A 23 -0.74 -11.65 -14.53
CA LEU A 23 -0.79 -11.69 -13.08
C LEU A 23 -0.42 -13.10 -12.58
N GLY A 24 0.86 -13.29 -12.31
CA GLY A 24 1.35 -14.42 -11.53
C GLY A 24 0.88 -14.36 -10.06
N LYS A 25 1.15 -15.42 -9.31
CA LYS A 25 0.95 -15.41 -7.85
C LYS A 25 2.12 -14.71 -7.17
N HIS A 26 1.82 -13.67 -6.39
CA HIS A 26 2.84 -12.94 -5.63
C HIS A 26 2.39 -12.74 -4.19
N THR A 27 3.28 -12.99 -3.24
CA THR A 27 3.05 -12.65 -1.84
C THR A 27 3.24 -11.14 -1.62
N ARG A 28 2.53 -10.58 -0.63
CA ARG A 28 2.77 -9.19 -0.19
C ARG A 28 4.20 -9.10 0.34
N LYS A 29 4.99 -8.20 -0.25
CA LYS A 29 6.38 -7.98 0.16
C LYS A 29 6.39 -7.01 1.34
N PRO A 30 7.14 -7.28 2.42
CA PRO A 30 7.33 -6.31 3.49
C PRO A 30 8.08 -5.09 2.95
N TRP A 31 7.75 -3.90 3.46
CA TRP A 31 8.37 -2.63 3.04
C TRP A 31 9.88 -2.61 3.26
N SER A 32 10.38 -3.32 4.29
CA SER A 32 11.81 -3.48 4.57
C SER A 32 12.61 -4.04 3.39
N ARG A 33 11.98 -4.79 2.47
CA ARG A 33 12.63 -5.30 1.26
C ARG A 33 13.08 -4.20 0.30
N PHE A 34 12.50 -3.01 0.38
CA PHE A 34 12.81 -1.87 -0.49
C PHE A 34 13.80 -0.89 0.16
N VAL A 35 14.22 -1.17 1.40
CA VAL A 35 15.17 -0.34 2.14
C VAL A 35 16.60 -0.77 1.82
N ASN A 36 17.45 0.19 1.49
CA ASN A 36 18.87 0.01 1.19
C ASN A 36 19.71 1.11 1.85
N SER A 37 21.04 1.03 1.72
CA SER A 37 21.97 1.99 2.35
C SER A 37 21.76 3.43 1.90
N GLU A 38 21.26 3.65 0.69
CA GLU A 38 21.03 4.97 0.12
C GLU A 38 19.75 5.62 0.67
N ASN A 39 18.69 4.84 0.91
CA ASN A 39 17.37 5.36 1.28
C ASN A 39 16.97 5.11 2.74
N GLN A 40 17.73 4.31 3.50
CA GLN A 40 17.38 3.94 4.87
C GLN A 40 17.10 5.12 5.80
N HIS A 41 17.75 6.26 5.57
CA HIS A 41 17.57 7.47 6.36
C HIS A 41 16.22 8.16 6.12
N LEU A 42 15.55 7.85 4.99
CA LEU A 42 14.22 8.34 4.64
C LEU A 42 13.12 7.34 5.02
N ALA A 43 13.44 6.04 5.06
CA ALA A 43 12.51 4.96 5.31
C ALA A 43 12.27 4.72 6.82
N CYS A 44 11.93 5.78 7.58
CA CYS A 44 11.59 5.64 8.99
C CYS A 44 10.27 4.88 9.19
N ALA A 45 10.05 4.37 10.42
CA ALA A 45 8.86 3.58 10.74
C ALA A 45 7.55 4.32 10.45
N ASP A 46 7.47 5.60 10.81
CA ASP A 46 6.28 6.43 10.56
C ASP A 46 6.04 6.68 9.07
N ALA A 47 7.09 6.79 8.25
CA ALA A 47 6.97 6.95 6.80
C ALA A 47 6.42 5.68 6.15
N ILE A 48 6.97 4.53 6.55
CA ILE A 48 6.52 3.21 6.08
C ILE A 48 5.07 2.97 6.47
N ASP A 49 4.70 3.26 7.71
CA ASP A 49 3.33 3.11 8.23
C ASP A 49 2.34 4.02 7.49
N LEU A 50 2.74 5.26 7.17
CA LEU A 50 1.90 6.17 6.38
C LEU A 50 1.66 5.63 4.96
N ILE A 51 2.73 5.20 4.28
CA ILE A 51 2.63 4.65 2.92
C ILE A 51 1.80 3.38 2.90
N ASP A 52 1.90 2.55 3.93
CA ASP A 52 1.12 1.30 4.03
C ASP A 52 -0.38 1.57 4.09
N LYS A 53 -0.79 2.64 4.79
CA LYS A 53 -2.18 3.07 4.88
C LYS A 53 -2.70 3.75 3.60
N MET A 54 -1.80 4.20 2.72
CA MET A 54 -2.15 4.80 1.43
C MET A 54 -2.27 3.75 0.31
N LEU A 55 -1.34 2.80 0.26
CA LEU A 55 -1.20 1.84 -0.84
C LEU A 55 -2.00 0.56 -0.59
N ILE A 56 -3.32 0.73 -0.49
CA ILE A 56 -4.29 -0.35 -0.30
C ILE A 56 -5.15 -0.51 -1.56
N TYR A 57 -5.41 -1.77 -1.97
CA TYR A 57 -6.26 -2.08 -3.12
C TYR A 57 -7.67 -1.52 -2.92
N ASP A 58 -8.29 -1.87 -1.78
CA ASP A 58 -9.58 -1.35 -1.38
C ASP A 58 -9.52 0.16 -1.14
N HIS A 59 -10.14 0.91 -2.05
CA HIS A 59 -10.16 2.36 -2.02
C HIS A 59 -10.93 2.91 -0.81
N CYS A 60 -11.89 2.17 -0.26
CA CYS A 60 -12.61 2.57 0.95
C CYS A 60 -11.77 2.39 2.22
N GLN A 61 -10.67 1.62 2.18
CA GLN A 61 -9.77 1.40 3.32
C GLN A 61 -8.56 2.34 3.33
N ARG A 62 -8.33 3.10 2.26
CA ARG A 62 -7.22 4.06 2.22
C ARG A 62 -7.44 5.17 3.24
N ILE A 63 -6.36 5.57 3.90
CA ILE A 63 -6.38 6.73 4.80
C ILE A 63 -6.87 7.98 4.07
N LEU A 64 -7.79 8.73 4.69
CA LEU A 64 -8.27 9.98 4.11
C LEU A 64 -7.20 11.07 4.23
N PRO A 65 -7.15 12.07 3.33
CA PRO A 65 -6.17 13.16 3.42
C PRO A 65 -6.18 13.86 4.79
N LYS A 66 -7.37 14.11 5.35
CA LYS A 66 -7.53 14.72 6.67
C LYS A 66 -6.95 13.86 7.80
N GLU A 67 -7.05 12.55 7.69
CA GLU A 67 -6.49 11.61 8.67
C GLU A 67 -4.97 11.50 8.49
N ALA A 68 -4.51 11.46 7.24
CA ALA A 68 -3.09 11.44 6.89
C ALA A 68 -2.36 12.68 7.42
N MET A 69 -2.96 13.87 7.34
CA MET A 69 -2.40 15.09 7.93
C MET A 69 -2.17 15.00 9.45
N ASN A 70 -2.95 14.17 10.15
CA ASN A 70 -2.79 13.93 11.59
C ASN A 70 -1.83 12.76 11.91
N HIS A 71 -1.20 12.16 10.90
CA HIS A 71 -0.31 11.02 11.09
C HIS A 71 0.97 11.40 11.86
N PRO A 72 1.50 10.54 12.76
CA PRO A 72 2.73 10.80 13.51
C PRO A 72 3.92 11.25 12.66
N TYR A 73 4.00 10.76 11.41
CA TYR A 73 5.01 11.16 10.42
C TYR A 73 5.12 12.69 10.25
N PHE A 74 4.01 13.44 10.35
CA PHE A 74 4.00 14.89 10.15
C PHE A 74 4.21 15.70 11.44
N ARG A 75 4.37 15.08 12.61
CA ARG A 75 4.60 15.79 13.89
C ARG A 75 5.76 16.78 13.86
N PRO A 76 6.91 16.52 13.20
CA PRO A 76 8.02 17.49 13.19
C PRO A 76 7.75 18.75 12.36
N VAL A 77 6.68 18.75 11.54
CA VAL A 77 6.33 19.85 10.63
C VAL A 77 5.19 20.72 11.21
N LEU A 78 4.43 20.18 12.17
CA LEU A 78 3.31 20.82 12.85
C LEU A 78 3.74 21.38 14.21
#